data_AF-X0YN45-F1
#
_entry.id   AF-X0YN45-F1
#
_cell.length_a   1.000
_cell.length_b   1.000
_cell.length_c   1.000
_cell.angle_alpha   90.00
_cell.angle_beta   90.00
_cell.angle_gamma   90.00
#
_symmetry.space_group_name_H-M   'P 1'
#
loop_
_entity.id
_entity.type
_entity.pdbx_description
1 polymer ?
#
loop_
_entity_poly.entity_id
_entity_poly.type
_entity_poly.pdbx_seq_one_letter_code
_entity_poly.pdbx_strand_id
1 'polypeptide(L)'
;MSENNKNLEFYESEKISLRELFNEKWLQDKIEEDPTILGLGELEILKRERKQSSGGKIDFLLKSEEDNTLYEVEIQLGKTDESHIIRTIEYWDLERRKNPSYQHRAVIVAEDITSRFFNVIYLMNRSIPIIAIQVNALKVENKIILNFTKVLDVYEHPEDEIKDIGESNVDRPYWTKRASPKSLEVMDKFIQIAKSYNNELKITYNKFHIALGTSRRNFVWFHPRKASDHNYIDILVSDENVDKTKNNLEEMGISPGLRKRSGGLNNIKFPLKLTNIEHHKELLAQIINDAIKVSS
;
A
#
# COMPACT_ATOMS: atom_id res chain seq x y z
N MET A 1 6.85 17.39 29.84
CA MET A 1 5.93 16.49 30.56
C MET A 1 5.32 17.30 31.69
N SER A 2 4.06 17.70 31.53
CA SER A 2 3.34 18.61 32.42
C SER A 2 2.99 17.95 33.75
N GLU A 3 2.92 18.77 34.80
CA GLU A 3 2.68 18.41 36.21
C GLU A 3 1.30 17.77 36.52
N ASN A 4 0.49 17.43 35.51
CA ASN A 4 -0.89 16.97 35.68
C ASN A 4 -1.08 15.49 36.08
N ASN A 5 -0.02 14.68 36.13
CA ASN A 5 -0.16 13.24 36.44
C ASN A 5 -0.09 12.89 37.94
N LYS A 6 -0.14 13.87 38.85
CA LYS A 6 0.10 13.62 40.30
C LYS A 6 -1.12 13.26 41.14
N ASN A 7 -2.34 13.24 40.59
CA ASN A 7 -3.56 12.86 41.33
C ASN A 7 -4.34 11.71 40.63
N LEU A 8 -3.67 10.58 40.39
CA LEU A 8 -4.36 9.36 39.94
C LEU A 8 -4.62 8.46 41.16
N GLU A 9 -5.89 8.16 41.41
CA GLU A 9 -6.31 7.21 42.44
C GLU A 9 -6.42 5.80 41.84
N PHE A 10 -5.86 4.81 42.53
CA PHE A 10 -5.94 3.41 42.12
C PHE A 10 -7.28 2.81 42.53
N TYR A 11 -7.93 2.14 41.59
CA TYR A 11 -9.15 1.37 41.81
C TYR A 11 -8.95 -0.06 41.31
N GLU A 12 -9.42 -1.03 42.09
CA GLU A 12 -9.51 -2.41 41.64
C GLU A 12 -10.63 -2.55 40.60
N SER A 13 -10.37 -3.32 39.54
CA SER A 13 -11.33 -3.60 38.49
C SER A 13 -11.50 -5.11 38.33
N GLU A 14 -12.73 -5.54 38.06
CA GLU A 14 -13.04 -6.93 37.72
C GLU A 14 -13.16 -7.09 36.21
N LYS A 15 -12.46 -8.05 35.60
CA LYS A 15 -12.70 -8.40 34.20
C LYS A 15 -14.03 -9.15 34.07
N ILE A 16 -14.91 -8.65 33.24
CA ILE A 16 -16.24 -9.23 32.99
C ILE A 16 -16.37 -9.70 31.54
N SER A 17 -17.27 -10.67 31.31
CA SER A 17 -17.63 -11.16 29.98
C SER A 17 -18.79 -10.34 29.43
N LEU A 18 -18.59 -9.66 28.30
CA LEU A 18 -19.67 -8.96 27.60
C LEU A 18 -20.70 -9.95 27.09
N ARG A 19 -20.29 -11.13 26.62
CA ARG A 19 -21.20 -12.19 26.17
C ARG A 19 -22.19 -12.64 27.25
N GLU A 20 -21.80 -12.61 28.52
CA GLU A 20 -22.66 -13.03 29.63
C GLU A 20 -23.65 -11.93 30.08
N LEU A 21 -23.33 -10.66 29.81
CA LEU A 21 -24.07 -9.51 30.33
C LEU A 21 -24.81 -8.71 29.25
N PHE A 22 -24.37 -8.79 28.00
CA PHE A 22 -24.81 -7.99 26.86
C PHE A 22 -24.90 -8.84 25.58
N ASN A 23 -25.26 -8.19 24.47
CA ASN A 23 -25.31 -8.78 23.14
C ASN A 23 -24.49 -7.95 22.14
N GLU A 24 -24.24 -8.50 20.95
CA GLU A 24 -23.46 -7.82 19.90
C GLU A 24 -24.08 -6.47 19.52
N LYS A 25 -25.41 -6.37 19.51
CA LYS A 25 -26.12 -5.11 19.25
C LYS A 25 -25.72 -4.01 20.24
N TRP A 26 -25.62 -4.33 21.53
CA TRP A 26 -25.19 -3.37 22.55
C TRP A 26 -23.78 -2.85 22.27
N LEU A 27 -22.84 -3.72 21.89
CA LEU A 27 -21.48 -3.31 21.56
C LEU A 27 -21.43 -2.49 20.25
N GLN A 28 -22.22 -2.88 19.25
CA GLN A 28 -22.40 -2.09 18.03
C GLN A 28 -22.92 -0.69 18.35
N ASP A 29 -23.92 -0.55 19.21
CA ASP A 29 -24.48 0.76 19.58
C ASP A 29 -23.39 1.65 20.22
N LYS A 30 -22.44 1.07 20.98
CA LYS A 30 -21.28 1.81 21.53
C LYS A 30 -20.25 2.22 20.48
N ILE A 31 -20.00 1.36 19.49
CA ILE A 31 -19.13 1.70 18.35
C ILE A 31 -19.80 2.74 17.44
N GLU A 32 -21.13 2.71 17.30
CA GLU A 32 -21.87 3.69 16.48
C GLU A 32 -21.92 5.06 17.15
N GLU A 33 -22.03 5.11 18.49
CA GLU A 33 -21.94 6.35 19.27
C GLU A 33 -20.58 7.05 19.08
N ASP A 34 -19.48 6.27 19.03
CA ASP A 34 -18.14 6.77 18.78
C ASP A 34 -17.26 5.69 18.11
N PRO A 35 -17.10 5.72 16.77
CA PRO A 35 -16.28 4.74 16.05
C PRO A 35 -14.79 4.80 16.39
N THR A 36 -14.31 5.95 16.90
CA THR A 36 -12.89 6.15 17.20
C THR A 36 -12.41 5.23 18.33
N ILE A 37 -13.33 4.67 19.13
CA ILE A 37 -13.01 3.68 20.18
C ILE A 37 -12.35 2.43 19.61
N LEU A 38 -12.50 2.13 18.31
CA LEU A 38 -11.81 1.02 17.64
C LEU A 38 -10.30 1.27 17.48
N GLY A 39 -9.83 2.51 17.64
CA GLY A 39 -8.42 2.87 17.49
C GLY A 39 -7.90 2.83 16.06
N LEU A 40 -8.77 3.12 15.07
CA LEU A 40 -8.46 3.12 13.63
C LEU A 40 -8.35 4.53 13.02
N GLY A 41 -8.33 5.58 13.86
CA GLY A 41 -8.35 6.98 13.44
C GLY A 41 -9.77 7.57 13.40
N GLU A 42 -9.94 8.67 12.67
CA GLU A 42 -11.23 9.30 12.41
C GLU A 42 -12.00 8.51 11.34
N LEU A 43 -13.25 8.14 11.64
CA LEU A 43 -14.04 7.22 10.83
C LEU A 43 -15.46 7.73 10.56
N GLU A 44 -15.88 7.65 9.29
CA GLU A 44 -17.26 7.83 8.84
C GLU A 44 -17.99 6.47 8.78
N ILE A 45 -19.18 6.36 9.37
CA ILE A 45 -20.02 5.16 9.25
C ILE A 45 -20.78 5.21 7.92
N LEU A 46 -20.33 4.47 6.90
CA LEU A 46 -21.06 4.39 5.63
C LEU A 46 -22.34 3.57 5.76
N LYS A 47 -22.25 2.41 6.43
CA LYS A 47 -23.38 1.53 6.72
C LYS A 47 -23.16 0.72 7.99
N ARG A 48 -24.22 0.60 8.78
CA ARG A 48 -24.39 -0.40 9.82
C ARG A 48 -25.23 -1.58 9.28
N GLU A 49 -24.93 -2.80 9.72
CA GLU A 49 -25.65 -4.03 9.39
C GLU A 49 -25.91 -4.20 7.89
N ARG A 50 -24.87 -3.99 7.08
CA ARG A 50 -24.99 -3.98 5.62
C ARG A 50 -25.17 -5.40 5.09
N LYS A 51 -26.32 -5.64 4.46
CA LYS A 51 -26.64 -6.92 3.81
C LYS A 51 -25.66 -7.24 2.69
N GLN A 52 -25.22 -8.50 2.64
CA GLN A 52 -24.27 -9.00 1.64
C GLN A 52 -24.96 -9.89 0.61
N SER A 53 -24.43 -9.94 -0.61
CA SER A 53 -25.04 -10.68 -1.72
C SER A 53 -24.96 -12.20 -1.55
N SER A 54 -23.98 -12.71 -0.79
CA SER A 54 -23.87 -14.11 -0.40
C SER A 54 -24.87 -14.53 0.69
N GLY A 55 -25.58 -13.57 1.29
CA GLY A 55 -26.36 -13.76 2.51
C GLY A 55 -25.63 -13.25 3.75
N GLY A 56 -26.39 -12.99 4.82
CA GLY A 56 -25.88 -12.37 6.04
C GLY A 56 -25.71 -10.85 5.93
N LYS A 57 -25.00 -10.27 6.90
CA LYS A 57 -24.78 -8.83 7.04
C LYS A 57 -23.43 -8.59 7.71
N ILE A 58 -22.69 -7.61 7.21
CA ILE A 58 -21.51 -7.10 7.92
C ILE A 58 -21.95 -6.08 8.97
N ASP A 59 -21.34 -6.10 10.15
CA ASP A 59 -21.74 -5.22 11.25
C ASP A 59 -21.51 -3.75 10.94
N PHE A 60 -20.32 -3.39 10.46
CA PHE A 60 -20.04 -2.04 9.96
C PHE A 60 -19.20 -2.04 8.69
N LEU A 61 -19.57 -1.13 7.79
CA LEU A 61 -18.68 -0.62 6.75
C LEU A 61 -18.32 0.82 7.11
N LEU A 62 -17.08 1.02 7.54
CA LEU A 62 -16.54 2.32 7.94
C LEU A 62 -15.59 2.85 6.87
N LYS A 63 -15.46 4.16 6.77
CA LYS A 63 -14.51 4.82 5.88
C LYS A 63 -13.59 5.73 6.69
N SER A 64 -12.29 5.66 6.39
CA SER A 64 -11.31 6.60 6.92
C SER A 64 -11.58 8.01 6.41
N GLU A 65 -11.53 9.01 7.30
CA GLU A 65 -11.58 10.42 6.87
C GLU A 65 -10.23 10.93 6.33
N GLU A 66 -9.13 10.24 6.66
CA GLU A 66 -7.77 10.67 6.31
C GLU A 66 -7.33 10.17 4.92
N ASP A 67 -7.85 9.01 4.49
CA ASP A 67 -7.43 8.35 3.26
C ASP A 67 -8.57 7.59 2.57
N ASN A 68 -8.25 6.86 1.50
CA ASN A 68 -9.23 6.11 0.72
C ASN A 68 -9.44 4.67 1.22
N THR A 69 -9.38 4.46 2.54
CA THR A 69 -9.53 3.16 3.18
C THR A 69 -10.96 2.90 3.66
N LEU A 70 -11.46 1.69 3.39
CA LEU A 70 -12.68 1.12 3.93
C LEU A 70 -12.34 0.00 4.92
N TYR A 71 -13.05 0.01 6.04
CA TYR A 71 -12.93 -1.00 7.08
C TYR A 71 -14.21 -1.84 7.13
N GLU A 72 -14.04 -3.13 6.88
CA GLU A 72 -15.09 -4.14 6.99
C GLU A 72 -15.03 -4.77 8.38
N VAL A 73 -15.84 -4.25 9.31
CA VAL A 73 -15.83 -4.63 10.73
C VAL A 73 -16.88 -5.70 11.02
N GLU A 74 -16.43 -6.80 11.62
CA GLU A 74 -17.28 -7.88 12.12
C GLU A 74 -17.00 -8.14 13.61
N ILE A 75 -18.05 -8.15 14.41
CA ILE A 75 -18.01 -8.21 15.86
C ILE A 75 -18.50 -9.59 16.33
N GLN A 76 -17.82 -10.15 17.33
CA GLN A 76 -18.28 -11.35 18.03
C GLN A 76 -18.06 -11.21 19.53
N LEU A 77 -19.10 -11.43 20.34
CA LEU A 77 -18.91 -11.53 21.78
C LEU A 77 -18.35 -12.91 22.18
N GLY A 78 -17.46 -12.90 23.16
CA GLY A 78 -16.70 -14.05 23.63
C GLY A 78 -15.49 -14.38 22.75
N LYS A 79 -15.18 -15.68 22.69
CA LYS A 79 -14.03 -16.19 21.95
C LYS A 79 -14.26 -16.12 20.45
N THR A 80 -13.27 -15.66 19.71
CA THR A 80 -13.23 -15.83 18.24
C THR A 80 -13.26 -17.31 17.89
N ASP A 81 -13.93 -17.64 16.79
CA ASP A 81 -13.97 -18.97 16.21
C ASP A 81 -13.72 -18.94 14.68
N GLU A 82 -13.72 -20.12 14.06
CA GLU A 82 -13.53 -20.26 12.62
C GLU A 82 -14.60 -19.48 11.81
N SER A 83 -15.85 -19.45 12.29
CA SER A 83 -16.96 -18.81 11.57
C SER A 83 -16.82 -17.30 11.57
N HIS A 84 -16.35 -16.71 12.67
CA HIS A 84 -16.07 -15.28 12.77
C HIS A 84 -15.00 -14.84 11.74
N ILE A 85 -13.90 -15.59 11.67
CA ILE A 85 -12.81 -15.31 10.73
C ILE A 85 -13.29 -15.44 9.27
N ILE A 86 -14.01 -16.52 8.96
CA ILE A 86 -14.52 -16.78 7.60
C ILE A 86 -15.49 -15.67 7.17
N ARG A 87 -16.49 -15.30 8.00
CA ARG A 87 -17.44 -14.23 7.69
C ARG A 87 -16.74 -12.90 7.39
N THR A 88 -15.79 -12.51 8.24
CA THR A 88 -15.04 -11.25 8.09
C THR A 88 -14.34 -11.20 6.73
N ILE A 89 -13.67 -12.30 6.35
CA ILE A 89 -12.93 -12.38 5.09
C ILE A 89 -13.87 -12.42 3.87
N GLU A 90 -14.98 -13.16 3.95
CA GLU A 90 -15.97 -13.20 2.88
C GLU A 90 -16.57 -11.81 2.62
N TYR A 91 -16.94 -11.09 3.68
CA TYR A 91 -17.51 -9.75 3.55
C TYR A 91 -16.49 -8.74 3.02
N TRP A 92 -15.24 -8.81 3.49
CA TRP A 92 -14.13 -8.04 2.92
C TRP A 92 -13.95 -8.30 1.42
N ASP A 93 -13.92 -9.56 0.98
CA ASP A 93 -13.71 -9.87 -0.45
C ASP A 93 -14.87 -9.38 -1.31
N LEU A 94 -16.11 -9.46 -0.81
CA LEU A 94 -17.29 -8.94 -1.50
C LEU A 94 -17.25 -7.42 -1.66
N GLU A 95 -16.94 -6.67 -0.60
CA GLU A 95 -16.83 -5.20 -0.68
C GLU A 95 -15.67 -4.77 -1.57
N ARG A 96 -14.52 -5.44 -1.47
CA ARG A 96 -13.35 -5.19 -2.32
C ARG A 96 -13.66 -5.39 -3.80
N ARG A 97 -14.38 -6.46 -4.16
CA ARG A 97 -14.78 -6.70 -5.56
C ARG A 97 -15.77 -5.65 -6.06
N LYS A 98 -16.62 -5.13 -5.17
CA LYS A 98 -17.63 -4.12 -5.51
C LYS A 98 -17.01 -2.73 -5.71
N ASN A 99 -16.03 -2.35 -4.90
CA ASN A 99 -15.44 -1.01 -4.90
C ASN A 99 -13.89 -1.03 -4.98
N PRO A 100 -13.30 -1.61 -6.05
CA PRO A 100 -11.85 -1.87 -6.12
C PRO A 100 -10.96 -0.63 -6.13
N SER A 101 -11.52 0.58 -6.22
CA SER A 101 -10.78 1.84 -6.12
C SER A 101 -10.37 2.20 -4.69
N TYR A 102 -11.00 1.60 -3.69
CA TYR A 102 -10.68 1.81 -2.27
C TYR A 102 -9.64 0.80 -1.79
N GLN A 103 -8.89 1.15 -0.77
CA GLN A 103 -8.17 0.17 0.03
C GLN A 103 -9.18 -0.46 1.00
N HIS A 104 -9.16 -1.79 1.15
CA HIS A 104 -10.12 -2.52 1.99
C HIS A 104 -9.37 -3.27 3.08
N ARG A 105 -9.84 -3.18 4.32
CA ARG A 105 -9.24 -3.85 5.49
C ARG A 105 -10.32 -4.62 6.24
N ALA A 106 -10.11 -5.92 6.37
CA ALA A 106 -10.94 -6.79 7.19
C ALA A 106 -10.65 -6.52 8.68
N VAL A 107 -11.66 -6.26 9.50
CA VAL A 107 -11.50 -5.96 10.93
C VAL A 107 -12.29 -6.96 11.77
N ILE A 108 -11.56 -7.76 12.54
CA ILE A 108 -12.12 -8.74 13.48
C ILE A 108 -12.16 -8.09 14.86
N VAL A 109 -13.34 -7.99 15.47
CA VAL A 109 -13.52 -7.47 16.83
C VAL A 109 -14.07 -8.56 17.75
N ALA A 110 -13.34 -8.96 18.80
CA ALA A 110 -13.80 -10.00 19.73
C ALA A 110 -13.31 -9.80 21.17
N GLU A 111 -13.92 -10.49 22.14
CA GLU A 111 -13.48 -10.40 23.55
C GLU A 111 -12.19 -11.18 23.84
N ASP A 112 -12.02 -12.32 23.16
CA ASP A 112 -10.86 -13.21 23.34
C ASP A 112 -10.41 -13.78 22.00
N ILE A 113 -9.26 -13.30 21.53
CA ILE A 113 -8.57 -13.83 20.34
C ILE A 113 -7.47 -14.77 20.83
N THR A 114 -7.81 -16.05 20.94
CA THR A 114 -6.87 -17.06 21.46
C THR A 114 -5.59 -17.13 20.61
N SER A 115 -4.48 -17.59 21.19
CA SER A 115 -3.21 -17.75 20.47
C SER A 115 -3.32 -18.62 19.22
N ARG A 116 -4.20 -19.63 19.21
CA ARG A 116 -4.46 -20.45 18.02
C ARG A 116 -5.04 -19.60 16.89
N PHE A 117 -6.09 -18.83 17.16
CA PHE A 117 -6.74 -18.01 16.14
C PHE A 117 -5.88 -16.81 15.75
N PHE A 118 -5.16 -16.19 16.70
CA PHE A 118 -4.17 -15.17 16.40
C PHE A 118 -3.15 -15.67 15.37
N ASN A 119 -2.58 -16.86 15.55
CA ASN A 119 -1.60 -17.43 14.61
C ASN A 119 -2.20 -17.66 13.21
N VAL A 120 -3.46 -18.11 13.14
CA VAL A 120 -4.17 -18.31 11.87
C VAL A 120 -4.37 -16.96 11.16
N ILE A 121 -4.92 -15.98 11.88
CA ILE A 121 -5.19 -14.64 11.33
C ILE A 121 -3.86 -14.00 10.88
N TYR A 122 -2.81 -14.09 11.70
CA TYR A 122 -1.47 -13.59 11.37
C TYR A 122 -0.90 -14.20 10.08
N LEU A 123 -1.06 -15.51 9.88
CA LEU A 123 -0.62 -16.18 8.65
C LEU A 123 -1.38 -15.66 7.42
N MET A 124 -2.69 -15.49 7.55
CA MET A 124 -3.56 -14.98 6.47
C MET A 124 -3.31 -13.50 6.17
N ASN A 125 -2.85 -12.74 7.17
CA ASN A 125 -2.63 -11.30 7.06
C ASN A 125 -1.62 -10.92 5.96
N ARG A 126 -0.76 -11.86 5.56
CA ARG A 126 0.19 -11.69 4.43
C ARG A 126 -0.49 -11.54 3.08
N SER A 127 -1.73 -12.03 2.93
CA SER A 127 -2.47 -12.02 1.67
C SER A 127 -3.78 -11.26 1.75
N ILE A 128 -4.30 -11.08 2.97
CA ILE A 128 -5.55 -10.38 3.24
C ILE A 128 -5.21 -9.34 4.31
N PRO A 129 -5.41 -8.04 4.08
CA PRO A 129 -5.14 -7.01 5.08
C PRO A 129 -6.14 -7.14 6.24
N ILE A 130 -5.75 -7.85 7.30
CA ILE A 130 -6.58 -8.12 8.47
C ILE A 130 -6.05 -7.35 9.67
N ILE A 131 -6.97 -6.64 10.32
CA ILE A 131 -6.78 -6.04 11.63
C ILE A 131 -7.58 -6.87 12.63
N ALA A 132 -6.99 -7.16 13.79
CA ALA A 132 -7.69 -7.83 14.89
C ALA A 132 -7.67 -6.94 16.13
N ILE A 133 -8.86 -6.66 16.66
CA ILE A 133 -9.09 -5.82 17.83
C ILE A 133 -9.72 -6.68 18.92
N GLN A 134 -9.08 -6.71 20.08
CA GLN A 134 -9.62 -7.37 21.27
C GLN A 134 -10.32 -6.35 22.17
N VAL A 135 -11.56 -6.63 22.56
CA VAL A 135 -12.35 -5.82 23.49
C VAL A 135 -12.28 -6.41 24.88
N ASN A 136 -11.70 -5.68 25.83
CA ASN A 136 -11.71 -6.07 27.23
C ASN A 136 -12.73 -5.20 27.99
N ALA A 137 -13.64 -5.83 28.71
CA ALA A 137 -14.57 -5.13 29.58
C ALA A 137 -14.11 -5.25 31.05
N LEU A 138 -13.94 -4.09 31.69
CA LEU A 138 -13.56 -3.98 33.10
C LEU A 138 -14.70 -3.31 33.86
N LYS A 139 -15.16 -3.94 34.94
CA LYS A 139 -16.14 -3.38 35.85
C LYS A 139 -15.42 -2.66 36.99
N VAL A 140 -15.82 -1.42 37.23
CA VAL A 140 -15.40 -0.62 38.38
C VAL A 140 -16.67 -0.07 39.02
N GLU A 141 -16.98 -0.56 40.23
CA GLU A 141 -18.26 -0.29 40.91
C GLU A 141 -19.47 -0.62 40.01
N ASN A 142 -20.29 0.39 39.66
CA ASN A 142 -21.46 0.27 38.78
C ASN A 142 -21.19 0.74 37.34
N LYS A 143 -19.92 0.92 36.96
CA LYS A 143 -19.51 1.36 35.63
C LYS A 143 -18.74 0.26 34.91
N ILE A 144 -18.78 0.31 33.59
CA ILE A 144 -18.03 -0.58 32.71
C ILE A 144 -17.10 0.28 31.86
N ILE A 145 -15.84 -0.14 31.78
CA ILE A 145 -14.81 0.40 30.91
C ILE A 145 -14.62 -0.60 29.78
N LEU A 146 -14.78 -0.15 28.54
CA LEU A 146 -14.41 -0.93 27.36
C LEU A 146 -13.03 -0.47 26.89
N ASN A 147 -12.09 -1.40 26.86
CA ASN A 147 -10.76 -1.18 26.31
C ASN A 147 -10.60 -1.99 25.02
N PHE A 148 -10.52 -1.30 23.89
CA PHE A 148 -10.26 -1.88 22.59
C PHE A 148 -8.75 -1.84 22.33
N THR A 149 -8.17 -3.00 22.06
CA THR A 149 -6.74 -3.14 21.80
C THR A 149 -6.54 -3.80 20.46
N LYS A 150 -5.90 -3.09 19.52
CA LYS A 150 -5.42 -3.68 18.28
C LYS A 150 -4.30 -4.67 18.59
N VAL A 151 -4.60 -5.96 18.53
CA VAL A 151 -3.65 -7.05 18.79
C VAL A 151 -2.94 -7.50 17.52
N LEU A 152 -3.51 -7.23 16.35
CA LEU A 152 -2.91 -7.43 15.04
C LEU A 152 -3.24 -6.23 14.15
N ASP A 153 -2.24 -5.69 13.47
CA ASP A 153 -2.40 -4.68 12.43
C ASP A 153 -2.14 -5.28 11.05
N VAL A 154 -2.48 -4.56 9.98
CA VAL A 154 -2.22 -4.99 8.60
C VAL A 154 -0.74 -5.32 8.40
N TYR A 155 -0.47 -6.41 7.69
CA TYR A 155 0.91 -6.77 7.37
C TYR A 155 1.47 -5.81 6.32
N GLU A 156 2.41 -4.97 6.73
CA GLU A 156 3.20 -4.14 5.83
C GLU A 156 4.30 -5.00 5.20
N HIS A 157 4.28 -5.15 3.87
CA HIS A 157 5.38 -5.83 3.21
C HIS A 157 6.64 -4.95 3.33
N PRO A 158 7.83 -5.53 3.54
CA PRO A 158 9.09 -4.77 3.52
C PRO A 158 9.30 -3.97 2.21
N GLU A 159 8.63 -4.35 1.12
CA GLU A 159 8.63 -3.60 -0.15
C GLU A 159 7.83 -2.29 -0.09
N ASP A 160 6.82 -2.20 0.78
CA ASP A 160 6.02 -0.99 0.98
C ASP A 160 6.79 0.05 1.82
N GLU A 161 7.59 -0.37 2.80
CA GLU A 161 8.56 0.52 3.48
C GLU A 161 9.61 1.10 2.49
N ILE A 162 9.99 0.34 1.46
CA ILE A 162 10.97 0.79 0.46
C ILE A 162 10.37 1.85 -0.50
N LYS A 163 9.05 1.88 -0.70
CA LYS A 163 8.40 2.92 -1.50
C LYS A 163 8.56 4.30 -0.85
N ASP A 164 8.35 4.41 0.45
CA ASP A 164 8.48 5.70 1.18
C ASP A 164 9.95 6.14 1.33
N ILE A 165 10.89 5.22 1.54
CA ILE A 165 12.32 5.56 1.61
C ILE A 165 12.86 5.99 0.21
N GLY A 166 12.17 5.63 -0.87
CA GLY A 166 12.47 6.02 -2.24
C GLY A 166 12.24 7.50 -2.54
N GLU A 167 11.53 8.25 -1.70
CA GLU A 167 11.22 9.67 -1.93
C GLU A 167 12.21 10.62 -1.23
N SER A 168 13.20 10.09 -0.50
CA SER A 168 14.29 10.92 0.02
C SER A 168 15.08 11.53 -1.15
N ASN A 169 14.82 12.81 -1.43
CA ASN A 169 15.55 13.59 -2.42
C ASN A 169 17.05 13.59 -2.07
N VAL A 170 17.86 13.04 -2.95
CA VAL A 170 19.33 13.11 -2.92
C VAL A 170 19.80 13.98 -4.08
N ASP A 171 21.10 14.04 -4.33
CA ASP A 171 21.68 14.85 -5.41
C ASP A 171 22.58 14.02 -6.35
N ARG A 172 23.12 14.68 -7.38
CA ARG A 172 24.08 14.08 -8.31
C ARG A 172 25.37 13.60 -7.59
N PRO A 173 26.00 14.39 -6.68
CA PRO A 173 27.14 13.92 -5.88
C PRO A 173 26.92 12.60 -5.14
N TYR A 174 25.74 12.39 -4.56
CA TYR A 174 25.36 11.12 -3.94
C TYR A 174 25.51 9.95 -4.90
N TRP A 175 24.99 10.09 -6.13
CA TRP A 175 25.05 9.06 -7.16
C TRP A 175 26.45 8.87 -7.74
N THR A 176 27.24 9.93 -7.91
CA THR A 176 28.64 9.85 -8.34
C THR A 176 29.50 8.98 -7.40
N LYS A 177 29.20 8.97 -6.09
CA LYS A 177 29.90 8.10 -5.12
C LYS A 177 29.41 6.64 -5.15
N ARG A 178 28.17 6.39 -5.57
CA ARG A 178 27.48 5.09 -5.43
C ARG A 178 27.43 4.28 -6.73
N ALA A 179 27.51 4.93 -7.89
CA ALA A 179 27.40 4.32 -9.21
C ALA A 179 28.71 4.40 -9.99
N SER A 180 28.87 3.53 -10.98
CA SER A 180 30.00 3.61 -11.90
C SER A 180 29.86 4.84 -12.83
N PRO A 181 30.97 5.48 -13.23
CA PRO A 181 30.94 6.57 -14.20
C PRO A 181 30.23 6.17 -15.51
N LYS A 182 30.49 4.95 -16.01
CA LYS A 182 29.86 4.43 -17.24
C LYS A 182 28.34 4.32 -17.12
N SER A 183 27.82 3.84 -15.99
CA SER A 183 26.39 3.70 -15.77
C SER A 183 25.67 5.06 -15.70
N LEU A 184 26.34 6.07 -15.13
CA LEU A 184 25.86 7.45 -15.14
C LEU A 184 25.95 8.09 -16.52
N GLU A 185 26.97 7.78 -17.31
CA GLU A 185 27.11 8.27 -18.68
C GLU A 185 25.99 7.77 -19.60
N VAL A 186 25.58 6.50 -19.48
CA VAL A 186 24.40 5.97 -20.18
C VAL A 186 23.14 6.78 -19.86
N MET A 187 22.93 7.10 -18.57
CA MET A 187 21.81 7.93 -18.14
C MET A 187 21.89 9.33 -18.76
N ASP A 188 23.05 9.99 -18.70
CA ASP A 188 23.23 11.34 -19.25
C ASP A 188 22.95 11.39 -20.76
N LYS A 189 23.42 10.39 -21.51
CA LYS A 189 23.16 10.26 -22.96
C LYS A 189 21.68 10.02 -23.26
N PHE A 190 21.02 9.17 -22.47
CA PHE A 190 19.58 8.96 -22.61
C PHE A 190 18.80 10.26 -22.36
N ILE A 191 19.12 10.97 -21.28
CA ILE A 191 18.48 12.25 -20.93
C ILE A 191 18.72 13.30 -22.02
N GLN A 192 19.91 13.33 -22.61
CA GLN A 192 20.23 14.23 -23.72
C GLN A 192 19.31 13.98 -24.92
N ILE A 193 19.07 12.72 -25.29
CA ILE A 193 18.13 12.35 -26.36
C ILE A 193 16.70 12.74 -25.98
N ALA A 194 16.26 12.47 -24.74
CA ALA A 194 14.93 12.86 -24.30
C ALA A 194 14.72 14.38 -24.35
N LYS A 195 15.73 15.17 -23.95
CA LYS A 195 15.67 16.63 -23.98
C LYS A 195 15.65 17.24 -25.37
N SER A 196 16.09 16.51 -26.41
CA SER A 196 15.90 16.98 -27.79
C SER A 196 14.44 16.91 -28.26
N TYR A 197 13.59 16.12 -27.59
CA TYR A 197 12.15 16.06 -27.86
C TYR A 197 11.34 16.98 -26.95
N ASN A 198 11.74 17.11 -25.68
CA ASN A 198 11.11 18.01 -24.73
C ASN A 198 12.17 18.60 -23.78
N ASN A 199 12.43 19.90 -23.86
CA ASN A 199 13.46 20.54 -23.03
C ASN A 199 12.99 20.85 -21.60
N GLU A 200 11.69 20.72 -21.31
CA GLU A 200 11.09 21.00 -19.99
C GLU A 200 11.12 19.79 -19.04
N LEU A 201 11.74 18.68 -19.46
CA LEU A 201 11.80 17.47 -18.65
C LEU A 201 12.58 17.69 -17.35
N LYS A 202 11.95 17.26 -16.24
CA LYS A 202 12.51 17.37 -14.89
C LYS A 202 13.24 16.08 -14.51
N ILE A 203 14.42 16.24 -13.93
CA ILE A 203 15.20 15.15 -13.35
C ILE A 203 15.00 15.20 -11.83
N THR A 204 14.61 14.07 -11.24
CA THR A 204 14.46 13.94 -9.78
C THR A 204 15.42 12.87 -9.28
N TYR A 205 16.32 13.25 -8.38
CA TYR A 205 17.32 12.35 -7.81
C TYR A 205 16.79 11.74 -6.51
N ASN A 206 16.47 10.46 -6.57
CA ASN A 206 15.96 9.69 -5.44
C ASN A 206 17.03 8.75 -4.89
N LYS A 207 16.90 8.33 -3.63
CA LYS A 207 17.90 7.46 -2.96
C LYS A 207 18.12 6.11 -3.65
N PHE A 208 17.11 5.58 -4.35
CA PHE A 208 17.14 4.25 -4.99
C PHE A 208 17.09 4.26 -6.52
N HIS A 209 16.69 5.37 -7.13
CA HIS A 209 16.61 5.54 -8.57
C HIS A 209 16.77 7.02 -8.95
N ILE A 210 16.92 7.32 -10.22
CA ILE A 210 16.84 8.69 -10.75
C ILE A 210 15.66 8.71 -11.71
N ALA A 211 14.72 9.62 -11.53
CA ALA A 211 13.52 9.71 -12.37
C ALA A 211 13.65 10.84 -13.40
N LEU A 212 13.07 10.62 -14.58
CA LEU A 212 12.82 11.65 -15.60
C LEU A 212 11.32 11.76 -15.82
N GLY A 213 10.81 12.99 -15.80
CA GLY A 213 9.38 13.26 -15.86
C GLY A 213 9.02 14.51 -16.65
N THR A 214 7.77 14.55 -17.10
CA THR A 214 7.08 15.76 -17.55
C THR A 214 6.58 16.54 -16.33
N SER A 215 5.87 17.66 -16.54
CA SER A 215 5.14 18.36 -15.49
C SER A 215 4.03 17.50 -14.85
N ARG A 216 3.52 16.50 -15.58
CA ARG A 216 2.39 15.66 -15.15
C ARG A 216 2.82 14.38 -14.44
N ARG A 217 3.85 13.68 -14.94
CA ARG A 217 4.31 12.41 -14.36
C ARG A 217 5.74 12.04 -14.74
N ASN A 218 6.34 11.21 -13.91
CA ASN A 218 7.57 10.49 -14.25
C ASN A 218 7.27 9.37 -15.26
N PHE A 219 8.19 9.18 -16.20
CA PHE A 219 8.03 8.18 -17.26
C PHE A 219 9.27 7.33 -17.50
N VAL A 220 10.42 7.70 -16.92
CA VAL A 220 11.62 6.87 -16.91
C VAL A 220 12.21 6.83 -15.51
N TRP A 221 12.68 5.66 -15.10
CA TRP A 221 13.46 5.43 -13.89
C TRP A 221 14.79 4.77 -14.25
N PHE A 222 15.88 5.45 -13.91
CA PHE A 222 17.24 4.96 -14.07
C PHE A 222 17.70 4.31 -12.77
N HIS A 223 18.43 3.20 -12.90
CA HIS A 223 19.00 2.47 -11.78
C HIS A 223 20.50 2.26 -11.98
N PRO A 224 21.32 3.32 -11.80
CA PRO A 224 22.77 3.19 -11.85
C PRO A 224 23.30 2.19 -10.82
N ARG A 225 24.39 1.49 -11.14
CA ARG A 225 25.02 0.47 -10.25
C ARG A 225 26.52 0.69 -10.12
N LYS A 226 27.09 0.30 -8.97
CA LYS A 226 28.51 0.53 -8.60
C LYS A 226 29.52 -0.18 -9.50
N ALA A 227 29.21 -1.40 -9.92
CA ALA A 227 30.09 -2.27 -10.71
C ALA A 227 29.38 -2.76 -11.98
N SER A 228 28.93 -1.82 -12.82
CA SER A 228 28.23 -2.13 -14.07
C SER A 228 28.69 -1.22 -15.22
N ASP A 229 28.68 -1.77 -16.44
CA ASP A 229 28.90 -1.05 -17.70
C ASP A 229 27.58 -0.57 -18.36
N HIS A 230 26.44 -0.89 -17.74
CA HIS A 230 25.10 -0.55 -18.21
C HIS A 230 24.30 0.19 -17.13
N ASN A 231 23.18 0.78 -17.54
CA ASN A 231 22.15 1.29 -16.65
C ASN A 231 20.87 0.48 -16.85
N TYR A 232 20.22 0.06 -15.75
CA TYR A 232 18.88 -0.51 -15.86
C TYR A 232 17.87 0.61 -15.96
N ILE A 233 17.09 0.59 -17.03
CA ILE A 233 16.05 1.56 -17.32
C ILE A 233 14.71 0.88 -17.13
N ASP A 234 13.79 1.55 -16.47
CA ASP A 234 12.37 1.25 -16.49
C ASP A 234 11.64 2.41 -17.20
N ILE A 235 10.88 2.13 -18.26
CA ILE A 235 10.20 3.15 -19.07
C ILE A 235 8.69 2.87 -19.16
N LEU A 236 7.90 3.93 -19.05
CA LEU A 236 6.46 3.89 -19.20
C LEU A 236 6.07 3.76 -20.68
N VAL A 237 5.15 2.85 -20.98
CA VAL A 237 4.60 2.62 -22.33
C VAL A 237 3.10 2.38 -22.27
N SER A 238 2.34 2.83 -23.27
CA SER A 238 0.92 2.48 -23.40
C SER A 238 0.75 1.04 -23.89
N ASP A 239 -0.41 0.43 -23.61
CA ASP A 239 -0.77 -0.93 -24.07
C ASP A 239 -0.49 -1.13 -25.56
N GLU A 240 -0.86 -0.16 -26.40
CA GLU A 240 -0.71 -0.23 -27.86
C GLU A 240 0.76 -0.22 -28.33
N ASN A 241 1.68 0.25 -27.49
CA ASN A 241 3.10 0.39 -27.81
C ASN A 241 3.98 -0.68 -27.15
N VAL A 242 3.41 -1.59 -26.36
CA VAL A 242 4.18 -2.64 -25.65
C VAL A 242 4.96 -3.50 -26.64
N ASP A 243 4.28 -4.10 -27.62
CA ASP A 243 4.92 -5.05 -28.54
C ASP A 243 5.92 -4.34 -29.46
N LYS A 244 5.56 -3.15 -29.96
CA LYS A 244 6.47 -2.30 -30.72
C LYS A 244 7.76 -1.98 -29.94
N THR A 245 7.62 -1.57 -28.68
CA THR A 245 8.78 -1.22 -27.84
C THR A 245 9.64 -2.44 -27.55
N LYS A 246 9.04 -3.60 -27.30
CA LYS A 246 9.79 -4.85 -27.10
C LYS A 246 10.57 -5.24 -28.35
N ASN A 247 9.94 -5.23 -29.51
CA ASN A 247 10.58 -5.58 -30.78
C ASN A 247 11.76 -4.64 -31.06
N ASN A 248 11.58 -3.32 -30.88
CA ASN A 248 12.67 -2.36 -31.04
C ASN A 248 13.84 -2.64 -30.08
N LEU A 249 13.58 -3.03 -28.82
CA LEU A 249 14.63 -3.38 -27.86
C LEU A 249 15.33 -4.70 -28.23
N GLU A 250 14.58 -5.70 -28.70
CA GLU A 250 15.13 -6.97 -29.17
C GLU A 250 16.02 -6.78 -30.41
N GLU A 251 15.64 -5.90 -31.34
CA GLU A 251 16.47 -5.48 -32.48
C GLU A 251 17.78 -4.80 -32.04
N MET A 252 17.78 -4.13 -30.88
CA MET A 252 18.99 -3.56 -30.26
C MET A 252 19.85 -4.60 -29.54
N GLY A 253 19.45 -5.88 -29.56
CA GLY A 253 20.07 -6.97 -28.80
C GLY A 253 19.81 -6.92 -27.30
N ILE A 254 18.72 -6.27 -26.88
CA ILE A 254 18.34 -6.07 -25.48
C ILE A 254 17.13 -6.94 -25.17
N SER A 255 17.17 -7.69 -24.06
CA SER A 255 16.02 -8.48 -23.60
C SER A 255 15.16 -7.64 -22.63
N PRO A 256 13.90 -7.29 -22.99
CA PRO A 256 13.02 -6.47 -22.16
C PRO A 256 12.16 -7.31 -21.20
N GLY A 257 12.01 -6.84 -19.96
CA GLY A 257 11.05 -7.36 -18.99
C GLY A 257 9.80 -6.48 -18.92
N LEU A 258 8.62 -7.07 -19.15
CA LEU A 258 7.34 -6.35 -19.03
C LEU A 258 6.79 -6.42 -17.60
N ARG A 259 6.42 -5.26 -17.06
CA ARG A 259 5.64 -5.12 -15.83
C ARG A 259 4.30 -4.46 -16.15
N LYS A 260 3.22 -5.21 -16.00
CA LYS A 260 1.86 -4.69 -16.21
C LYS A 260 1.48 -3.68 -15.13
N ARG A 261 0.77 -2.62 -15.50
CA ARG A 261 0.07 -1.73 -14.55
C ARG A 261 -1.42 -1.66 -14.90
N SER A 262 -2.17 -1.00 -14.03
CA SER A 262 -3.57 -0.64 -14.28
C SER A 262 -3.68 0.61 -15.17
N GLY A 263 -4.80 0.73 -15.90
CA GLY A 263 -5.14 1.97 -16.62
C GLY A 263 -4.47 2.14 -17.98
N GLY A 264 -4.20 1.03 -18.69
CA GLY A 264 -3.68 1.06 -20.07
C GLY A 264 -2.21 1.44 -20.22
N LEU A 265 -1.46 1.40 -19.11
CA LEU A 265 -0.04 1.74 -19.04
C LEU A 265 0.75 0.57 -18.50
N ASN A 266 1.98 0.43 -18.98
CA ASN A 266 2.90 -0.61 -18.58
C ASN A 266 4.29 -0.02 -18.36
N ASN A 267 5.13 -0.80 -17.73
CA ASN A 267 6.54 -0.51 -17.53
C ASN A 267 7.36 -1.57 -18.27
N ILE A 268 8.31 -1.15 -19.10
CA ILE A 268 9.29 -2.05 -19.71
C ILE A 268 10.65 -1.77 -19.09
N LYS A 269 11.22 -2.81 -18.47
CA LYS A 269 12.52 -2.76 -17.81
C LYS A 269 13.58 -3.44 -18.65
N PHE A 270 14.73 -2.80 -18.85
CA PHE A 270 15.81 -3.34 -19.66
C PHE A 270 17.19 -2.76 -19.29
N PRO A 271 18.29 -3.51 -19.51
CA PRO A 271 19.64 -2.96 -19.41
C PRO A 271 20.00 -2.18 -20.68
N LEU A 272 20.59 -1.00 -20.53
CA LEU A 272 21.11 -0.19 -21.64
C LEU A 272 22.60 0.08 -21.48
N LYS A 273 23.40 -0.18 -22.52
CA LYS A 273 24.82 0.18 -22.62
C LYS A 273 25.04 1.37 -23.55
N LEU A 274 26.20 2.00 -23.45
CA LEU A 274 26.61 3.05 -24.38
C LEU A 274 26.63 2.55 -25.83
N THR A 275 27.13 1.34 -26.08
CA THR A 275 27.15 0.74 -27.42
C THR A 275 25.75 0.57 -28.02
N ASN A 276 24.73 0.28 -27.20
CA ASN A 276 23.36 0.21 -27.68
C ASN A 276 22.87 1.60 -28.15
N ILE A 277 23.21 2.67 -27.41
CA ILE A 277 22.85 4.05 -27.77
C ILE A 277 23.56 4.47 -29.07
N GLU A 278 24.84 4.11 -29.21
CA GLU A 278 25.66 4.48 -30.38
C GLU A 278 25.19 3.79 -31.66
N HIS A 279 24.87 2.49 -31.59
CA HIS A 279 24.47 1.71 -32.76
C HIS A 279 22.98 1.86 -33.13
N HIS A 280 22.12 2.21 -32.17
CA HIS A 280 20.66 2.19 -32.35
C HIS A 280 19.98 3.49 -31.86
N LYS A 281 20.64 4.62 -32.09
CA LYS A 281 20.17 5.94 -31.63
C LYS A 281 18.73 6.25 -32.04
N GLU A 282 18.36 5.92 -33.29
CA GLU A 282 17.03 6.22 -33.84
C GLU A 282 15.92 5.40 -33.16
N LEU A 283 16.15 4.09 -32.97
CA LEU A 283 15.20 3.21 -32.27
C LEU A 283 15.01 3.66 -30.82
N LEU A 284 16.10 3.98 -30.12
CA LEU A 284 16.02 4.49 -28.76
C LEU A 284 15.28 5.83 -28.69
N ALA A 285 15.53 6.74 -29.64
CA ALA A 285 14.87 8.03 -29.72
C ALA A 285 13.35 7.88 -29.97
N GLN A 286 12.94 6.90 -30.77
CA GLN A 286 11.53 6.57 -30.98
C GLN A 286 10.87 6.07 -29.69
N ILE A 287 11.51 5.13 -28.98
CA ILE A 287 11.02 4.60 -27.70
C ILE A 287 10.85 5.74 -26.68
N ILE A 288 11.84 6.64 -26.60
CA ILE A 288 11.81 7.80 -25.69
C ILE A 288 10.66 8.74 -26.04
N ASN A 289 10.49 9.07 -27.32
CA ASN A 289 9.44 9.99 -27.78
C ASN A 289 8.04 9.43 -27.50
N ASP A 290 7.83 8.14 -27.74
CA ASP A 290 6.55 7.48 -27.47
C ASP A 290 6.24 7.52 -25.95
N ALA A 291 7.24 7.28 -25.09
CA ALA A 291 7.09 7.39 -23.64
C ALA A 291 6.79 8.82 -23.16
N ILE A 292 7.40 9.84 -23.78
CA ILE A 292 7.10 11.25 -23.48
C ILE A 292 5.65 11.56 -23.82
N LYS A 293 5.15 11.16 -25.01
CA LYS A 293 3.77 11.43 -25.44
C LYS A 293 2.71 10.85 -24.51
N VAL A 294 2.95 9.64 -24.00
CA VAL A 294 2.07 8.97 -23.02
C VAL A 294 2.07 9.66 -21.65
N SER A 295 3.05 10.53 -21.42
CA SER A 295 3.33 11.16 -20.12
C SER A 295 3.06 12.66 -20.09
N SER A 296 2.79 13.27 -21.25
CA SER A 296 2.25 14.62 -21.36
C SER A 296 0.77 14.66 -20.95
#